data_AF-A0A9P0MNB9-F1
#
_entry.id   AF-A0A9P0MNB9-F1
#
_cell.length_a   1.000
_cell.length_b   1.000
_cell.length_c   1.000
_cell.angle_alpha   90.00
_cell.angle_beta   90.00
_cell.angle_gamma   90.00
#
_symmetry.space_group_name_H-M   'P 1'
#
loop_
_entity.id
_entity.type
_entity.pdbx_description
1 polymer ?
#
loop_
_entity_poly.entity_id
_entity_poly.type
_entity_poly.pdbx_seq_one_letter_code
_entity_poly.pdbx_strand_id
1 'polypeptide(L)'
;MAKVQIDELEQEVIDWVENSLIEAERRKCVRKVHEVQKLTAVSKGDNYTSDLSRLRIKVQQFDGRVEDRWVIYKTLPNTKLRQKYMKQSGLFRTEFRMYQDVLPELERIRREKEVGEPYWGESYALSNYESLLLEDLSVLGYKMGQRKEGLDFKHCSLVMRALGKYHALSVIHRERGDLIISDFSKNFLETNIEMMEKFYLMSFEELIQSIETKWDEEWKVYGKALRKVTETLIRDLVKNFAIEHDKFNVLNHGDCWVNNVLFKYDFENNPVSLRFIDFQMSYYNTPGYDLQYFLNTSPSAEVRRRKNELLQIYYDSLITNLRCFEYEGELPSMEDINQGLTKAALYGLGSAVSLLPLMLLRKEDVPDMEEMLKMSEESTEIPKGLVPTDTEAYRNIMKIVIKDFEERGILQL
;
A
#
# COMPACT_ATOMS: atom_id res chain seq x y z
N MET A 1 48.31 -6.20 -3.20
CA MET A 1 47.33 -5.10 -3.01
C MET A 1 48.10 -3.80 -3.06
N ALA A 2 47.88 -2.98 -4.09
CA ALA A 2 48.50 -1.66 -4.16
C ALA A 2 47.88 -0.79 -3.06
N LYS A 3 48.72 -0.27 -2.15
CA LYS A 3 48.28 0.75 -1.19
C LYS A 3 47.97 2.01 -1.98
N VAL A 4 46.71 2.45 -1.95
CA VAL A 4 46.34 3.78 -2.45
C VAL A 4 47.06 4.78 -1.54
N GLN A 5 47.95 5.56 -2.14
CA GLN A 5 48.61 6.68 -1.48
C GLN A 5 47.61 7.84 -1.47
N ILE A 6 47.22 8.30 -0.29
CA ILE A 6 46.34 9.46 -0.12
C ILE A 6 47.25 10.62 0.23
N ASP A 7 47.45 11.54 -0.71
CA ASP A 7 48.21 12.77 -0.48
C ASP A 7 47.29 13.82 0.18
N GLU A 8 47.81 14.55 1.17
CA GLU A 8 47.09 15.64 1.83
C GLU A 8 46.98 16.86 0.89
N LEU A 9 45.77 17.41 0.73
CA LEU A 9 45.53 18.62 -0.05
C LEU A 9 45.89 19.87 0.76
N GLU A 10 46.38 20.90 0.07
CA GLU A 10 46.56 22.23 0.66
C GLU A 10 45.21 22.82 1.10
N GLN A 11 45.19 23.54 2.24
CA GLN A 11 43.95 24.10 2.80
C GLN A 11 43.21 25.02 1.81
N GLU A 12 43.95 25.78 0.99
CA GLU A 12 43.35 26.65 -0.03
C GLU A 12 42.58 25.84 -1.09
N VAL A 13 43.05 24.65 -1.44
CA VAL A 13 42.37 23.74 -2.36
C VAL A 13 41.12 23.16 -1.69
N ILE A 14 41.20 22.80 -0.41
CA ILE A 14 40.04 22.32 0.37
C ILE A 14 38.96 23.40 0.43
N ASP A 15 39.32 24.62 0.79
CA ASP A 15 38.39 25.76 0.87
C ASP A 15 37.77 26.07 -0.50
N TRP A 16 38.57 26.01 -1.58
CA TRP A 16 38.07 26.20 -2.93
C TRP A 16 37.09 25.09 -3.35
N VAL A 17 37.40 23.82 -3.06
CA VAL A 17 36.51 22.68 -3.33
C VAL A 17 35.22 22.83 -2.53
N GLU A 18 35.29 23.13 -1.24
CA GLU A 18 34.12 23.32 -0.37
C GLU A 18 33.22 24.45 -0.91
N ASN A 19 33.79 25.62 -1.19
CA ASN A 19 33.03 26.75 -1.74
C ASN A 19 32.44 26.42 -3.12
N SER A 20 33.18 25.72 -3.97
CA SER A 20 32.71 25.30 -5.30
C SER A 20 31.56 24.30 -5.19
N LEU A 21 31.62 23.37 -4.24
CA LEU A 21 30.54 22.41 -3.97
C LEU A 21 29.30 23.10 -3.38
N ILE A 22 29.47 23.98 -2.39
CA ILE A 22 28.37 24.77 -1.82
C ILE A 22 27.67 25.58 -2.92
N GLU A 23 28.45 26.23 -3.78
CA GLU A 23 27.92 27.01 -4.89
C GLU A 23 27.23 26.11 -5.93
N ALA A 24 27.82 24.96 -6.29
CA ALA A 24 27.21 23.99 -7.19
C ALA A 24 25.88 23.43 -6.64
N GLU A 25 25.79 23.14 -5.35
CA GLU A 25 24.57 22.69 -4.69
C GLU A 25 23.53 23.81 -4.60
N ARG A 26 23.92 25.04 -4.24
CA ARG A 26 23.04 26.21 -4.29
C ARG A 26 22.39 26.38 -5.67
N ARG A 27 23.14 26.15 -6.74
CA ARG A 27 22.61 26.23 -8.12
C ARG A 27 21.55 25.18 -8.43
N LYS A 28 21.48 24.07 -7.71
CA LYS A 28 20.41 23.05 -7.86
C LYS A 28 19.16 23.38 -7.03
N CYS A 29 19.26 24.34 -6.10
CA CYS A 29 18.18 24.75 -5.22
C CYS A 29 17.25 25.78 -5.86
N VAL A 30 15.98 25.74 -5.46
CA VAL A 30 14.97 26.72 -5.91
C VAL A 30 15.22 28.06 -5.21
N ARG A 31 15.42 29.11 -5.99
CA ARG A 31 15.50 30.51 -5.53
C ARG A 31 14.12 31.17 -5.50
N LYS A 32 13.29 30.92 -6.53
CA LYS A 32 11.99 31.58 -6.68
C LYS A 32 10.99 30.67 -7.39
N VAL A 33 9.72 30.72 -6.97
CA VAL A 33 8.59 30.16 -7.72
C VAL A 33 7.94 31.28 -8.53
N HIS A 34 7.83 31.10 -9.84
CA HIS A 34 7.19 32.05 -10.74
C HIS A 34 5.70 31.80 -10.90
N GLU A 35 5.33 30.52 -10.96
CA GLU A 35 4.00 30.10 -11.38
C GLU A 35 3.69 28.73 -10.80
N VAL A 36 2.45 28.54 -10.34
CA VAL A 36 1.92 27.25 -9.92
C VAL A 36 0.63 27.01 -10.69
N GLN A 37 0.61 25.99 -11.53
CA GLN A 37 -0.57 25.57 -12.28
C GLN A 37 -1.10 24.27 -11.70
N LYS A 38 -2.39 24.25 -11.37
CA LYS A 38 -3.09 23.05 -10.90
C LYS A 38 -3.68 22.29 -12.09
N LEU A 39 -3.27 21.04 -12.26
CA LEU A 39 -3.84 20.09 -13.21
C LEU A 39 -4.52 18.96 -12.46
N THR A 40 -5.48 18.31 -13.11
CA THR A 40 -6.10 17.10 -12.59
C THR A 40 -5.07 15.97 -12.60
N ALA A 41 -4.78 15.37 -11.44
CA ALA A 41 -3.79 14.28 -11.33
C ALA A 41 -4.31 12.94 -11.83
N VAL A 42 -5.62 12.70 -11.73
CA VAL A 42 -6.20 11.35 -11.88
C VAL A 42 -7.64 11.42 -12.39
N SER A 43 -8.04 10.36 -13.07
CA SER A 43 -9.41 10.18 -13.56
C SER A 43 -10.39 9.99 -12.41
N LYS A 44 -11.69 10.25 -12.63
CA LYS A 44 -12.75 9.94 -11.66
C LYS A 44 -12.65 8.45 -11.24
N GLY A 45 -12.76 8.16 -9.94
CA GLY A 45 -12.73 6.80 -9.40
C GLY A 45 -11.36 6.26 -8.93
N ASP A 46 -10.28 7.04 -9.07
CA ASP A 46 -8.95 6.62 -8.61
C ASP A 46 -8.57 7.19 -7.21
N ASN A 47 -9.37 8.10 -6.61
CA ASN A 47 -9.12 8.62 -5.25
C ASN A 47 -10.37 8.61 -4.36
N TYR A 48 -10.43 7.67 -3.43
CA TYR A 48 -11.59 7.50 -2.55
C TYR A 48 -11.51 8.38 -1.30
N THR A 49 -10.31 8.56 -0.74
CA THR A 49 -10.08 9.15 0.60
C THR A 49 -9.54 10.58 0.57
N SER A 50 -9.08 11.08 -0.58
CA SER A 50 -8.44 12.40 -0.71
C SER A 50 -8.65 13.01 -2.09
N ASP A 51 -8.43 14.31 -2.22
CA ASP A 51 -8.37 14.96 -3.53
C ASP A 51 -6.90 15.09 -3.95
N LEU A 52 -6.53 14.45 -5.08
CA LEU A 52 -5.19 14.56 -5.67
C LEU A 52 -5.19 15.52 -6.85
N SER A 53 -4.20 16.40 -6.88
CA SER A 53 -3.95 17.34 -7.96
C SER A 53 -2.49 17.33 -8.36
N ARG A 54 -2.20 17.41 -9.66
CA ARG A 54 -0.84 17.46 -10.17
C ARG A 54 -0.48 18.92 -10.34
N LEU A 55 0.56 19.40 -9.69
CA LEU A 55 0.99 20.79 -9.81
C LEU A 55 2.19 20.87 -10.74
N ARG A 56 2.12 21.76 -11.73
CA ARG A 56 3.28 22.24 -12.47
C ARG A 56 3.78 23.51 -11.81
N ILE A 57 5.00 23.49 -11.32
CA ILE A 57 5.64 24.61 -10.63
C ILE A 57 6.79 25.11 -11.51
N LYS A 58 6.68 26.34 -12.02
CA LYS A 58 7.79 26.99 -12.73
C LYS A 58 8.73 27.59 -11.70
N VAL A 59 9.91 27.02 -11.54
CA VAL A 59 10.91 27.42 -10.56
C VAL A 59 12.12 28.04 -11.24
N GLN A 60 12.71 29.03 -10.57
CA GLN A 60 14.01 29.59 -10.92
C GLN A 60 15.04 29.12 -9.89
N GLN A 61 16.14 28.58 -10.38
CA GLN A 61 17.31 28.18 -9.60
C GLN A 61 18.21 29.39 -9.28
N PHE A 62 19.17 29.24 -8.37
CA PHE A 62 20.08 30.34 -8.02
C PHE A 62 20.99 30.78 -9.17
N ASP A 63 21.29 29.90 -10.13
CA ASP A 63 22.01 30.23 -11.37
C ASP A 63 21.17 31.00 -12.40
N GLY A 64 19.89 31.24 -12.09
CA GLY A 64 18.95 31.94 -12.96
C GLY A 64 18.20 31.04 -13.93
N ARG A 65 18.52 29.74 -14.01
CA ARG A 65 17.84 28.78 -14.88
C ARG A 65 16.40 28.58 -14.43
N VAL A 66 15.49 28.50 -15.39
CA VAL A 66 14.05 28.30 -15.14
C VAL A 66 13.64 26.94 -15.66
N GLU A 67 12.98 26.15 -14.82
CA GLU A 67 12.51 24.80 -15.15
C GLU A 67 11.11 24.56 -14.58
N ASP A 68 10.43 23.57 -15.14
CA ASP A 68 9.19 23.05 -14.56
C ASP A 68 9.50 21.91 -13.60
N ARG A 69 8.94 21.97 -12.40
CA ARG A 69 8.88 20.86 -11.45
C ARG A 69 7.46 20.37 -11.32
N TRP A 70 7.32 19.05 -11.19
CA TRP A 70 6.03 18.40 -11.05
C TRP A 70 5.94 17.75 -9.69
N VAL A 71 4.82 18.00 -9.01
CA VAL A 71 4.55 17.47 -7.68
C VAL A 71 3.09 17.05 -7.58
N ILE A 72 2.82 16.10 -6.70
CA ILE A 72 1.46 15.68 -6.35
C ILE A 72 1.04 16.44 -5.10
N TYR A 73 -0.08 17.14 -5.19
CA TYR A 73 -0.71 17.81 -4.06
C TYR A 73 -1.94 17.01 -3.64
N LYS A 74 -1.85 16.38 -2.47
CA LYS A 74 -2.90 15.55 -1.86
C LYS A 74 -3.51 16.34 -0.71
N THR A 75 -4.83 16.52 -0.71
CA THR A 75 -5.55 17.21 0.36
C THR A 75 -6.73 16.39 0.86
N LEU A 76 -7.27 16.77 2.01
CA LEU A 76 -8.60 16.32 2.38
C LEU A 76 -9.61 16.61 1.25
N PRO A 77 -10.66 15.78 1.13
CA PRO A 77 -11.73 15.99 0.17
C PRO A 77 -12.34 17.39 0.23
N ASN A 78 -12.83 17.92 -0.88
CA ASN A 78 -13.46 19.24 -0.93
C ASN A 78 -14.87 19.31 -0.31
N THR A 79 -15.53 18.18 -0.04
CA THR A 79 -16.90 18.17 0.53
C THR A 79 -16.92 17.90 2.03
N LYS A 80 -17.81 18.60 2.74
CA LYS A 80 -17.88 18.57 4.22
C LYS A 80 -18.12 17.16 4.77
N LEU A 81 -18.96 16.37 4.09
CA LEU A 81 -19.27 15.00 4.49
C LEU A 81 -18.00 14.14 4.43
N ARG A 82 -17.33 14.11 3.27
CA ARG A 82 -16.08 13.36 3.10
C ARG A 82 -14.99 13.84 4.06
N GLN A 83 -14.85 15.16 4.28
CA GLN A 83 -13.89 15.68 5.28
C GLN A 83 -14.17 15.18 6.69
N LYS A 84 -15.43 15.18 7.14
CA LYS A 84 -15.83 14.68 8.45
C LYS A 84 -15.40 13.21 8.62
N TYR A 85 -15.74 12.36 7.65
CA TYR A 85 -15.36 10.95 7.66
C TYR A 85 -13.84 10.75 7.65
N MET A 86 -13.12 11.46 6.78
CA MET A 86 -11.66 11.33 6.70
C MET A 86 -10.97 11.78 7.99
N LYS A 87 -11.42 12.88 8.60
CA LYS A 87 -10.90 13.35 9.90
C LYS A 87 -11.17 12.36 11.02
N GLN A 88 -12.35 11.72 11.03
CA GLN A 88 -12.72 10.72 12.03
C GLN A 88 -11.97 9.40 11.84
N SER A 89 -11.68 9.02 10.59
CA SER A 89 -11.04 7.75 10.26
C SER A 89 -9.59 7.61 10.71
N GLY A 90 -8.87 8.73 10.84
CA GLY A 90 -7.44 8.77 11.13
C GLY A 90 -6.51 8.53 9.93
N LEU A 91 -7.03 8.16 8.75
CA LEU A 91 -6.23 7.82 7.56
C LEU A 91 -5.18 8.88 7.19
N PHE A 92 -5.61 10.14 7.08
CA PHE A 92 -4.71 11.23 6.70
C PHE A 92 -3.63 11.49 7.77
N ARG A 93 -3.97 11.27 9.05
CA ARG A 93 -3.00 11.40 10.15
C ARG A 93 -1.94 10.30 10.07
N THR A 94 -2.35 9.06 9.79
CA THR A 94 -1.42 7.94 9.58
C THR A 94 -0.47 8.23 8.41
N GLU A 95 -1.00 8.66 7.26
CA GLU A 95 -0.17 9.00 6.10
C GLU A 95 0.80 10.15 6.39
N PHE A 96 0.33 11.18 7.10
CA PHE A 96 1.17 12.30 7.52
C PHE A 96 2.33 11.84 8.41
N ARG A 97 2.07 10.96 9.39
CA ARG A 97 3.12 10.35 10.23
C ARG A 97 4.12 9.52 9.44
N MET A 98 3.64 8.79 8.43
CA MET A 98 4.51 8.03 7.55
C MET A 98 5.48 8.94 6.80
N TYR A 99 5.01 10.01 6.16
CA TYR A 99 5.89 10.93 5.43
C TYR A 99 6.74 11.84 6.31
N GLN A 100 6.28 12.18 7.51
CA GLN A 100 7.02 13.06 8.41
C GLN A 100 8.13 12.32 9.16
N ASP A 101 7.79 11.17 9.74
CA ASP A 101 8.59 10.56 10.80
C ASP A 101 9.18 9.22 10.32
N VAL A 102 8.37 8.35 9.70
CA VAL A 102 8.77 6.95 9.42
C VAL A 102 9.59 6.81 8.13
N LEU A 103 9.04 7.21 6.98
CA LEU A 103 9.68 7.00 5.68
C LEU A 103 11.06 7.68 5.56
N PRO A 104 11.28 8.90 6.10
CA PRO A 104 12.62 9.49 6.15
C PRO A 104 13.61 8.63 6.95
N GLU A 105 13.18 8.05 8.06
CA GLU A 105 14.03 7.21 8.90
C GLU A 105 14.31 5.84 8.26
N LEU A 106 13.32 5.23 7.60
CA LEU A 106 13.55 4.02 6.80
C LEU A 106 14.55 4.28 5.67
N GLU A 107 14.52 5.47 5.06
CA GLU A 107 15.47 5.86 4.01
C GLU A 107 16.86 6.09 4.60
N ARG A 108 16.97 6.66 5.79
CA ARG A 108 18.23 6.79 6.53
C ARG A 108 18.85 5.42 6.79
N ILE A 109 18.09 4.49 7.37
CA ILE A 109 18.54 3.11 7.63
C ILE A 109 18.97 2.44 6.33
N ARG A 110 18.16 2.52 5.27
CA ARG A 110 18.47 1.91 3.97
C ARG A 110 19.81 2.39 3.40
N ARG A 111 20.13 3.69 3.56
CA ARG A 111 21.38 4.30 3.07
C ARG A 111 22.63 3.82 3.83
N GLU A 112 22.51 3.35 5.07
CA GLU A 112 23.65 2.87 5.86
C GLU A 112 24.40 1.68 5.22
N LYS A 113 23.68 0.86 4.44
CA LYS A 113 24.24 -0.29 3.74
C LYS A 113 24.23 -0.12 2.20
N GLU A 114 23.87 1.08 1.71
CA GLU A 114 23.76 1.41 0.28
C GLU A 114 22.92 0.42 -0.55
N VAL A 115 21.92 -0.21 0.07
CA VAL A 115 21.17 -1.29 -0.59
C VAL A 115 20.03 -0.72 -1.44
N GLY A 116 20.14 -0.87 -2.76
CA GLY A 116 19.07 -0.71 -3.75
C GLY A 116 18.50 0.71 -3.90
N GLU A 117 17.36 0.82 -4.58
CA GLU A 117 16.62 2.08 -4.70
C GLU A 117 15.65 2.29 -3.51
N PRO A 118 15.19 3.53 -3.26
CA PRO A 118 14.06 3.82 -2.36
C PRO A 118 12.79 3.08 -2.82
N TYR A 119 11.87 2.77 -1.92
CA TYR A 119 10.57 2.17 -2.30
C TYR A 119 9.40 3.14 -2.17
N TRP A 120 9.64 4.42 -1.94
CA TRP A 120 8.62 5.46 -1.83
C TRP A 120 9.12 6.75 -2.49
N GLY A 121 8.20 7.68 -2.75
CA GLY A 121 8.54 9.04 -3.18
C GLY A 121 8.86 9.95 -1.99
N GLU A 122 9.57 11.04 -2.25
CA GLU A 122 9.83 12.05 -1.22
C GLU A 122 8.60 12.94 -0.95
N SER A 123 8.53 13.48 0.27
CA SER A 123 7.61 14.58 0.59
C SER A 123 8.39 15.91 0.62
N TYR A 124 7.84 16.93 -0.04
CA TYR A 124 8.41 18.27 -0.06
C TYR A 124 7.85 19.15 1.06
N ALA A 125 6.58 18.96 1.40
CA ALA A 125 5.92 19.73 2.43
C ALA A 125 4.72 18.95 3.00
N LEU A 126 4.50 19.18 4.29
CA LEU A 126 3.41 18.62 5.07
C LEU A 126 2.77 19.79 5.82
N SER A 127 1.44 19.92 5.77
CA SER A 127 0.76 21.04 6.45
C SER A 127 -0.51 20.60 7.17
N ASN A 128 -0.56 20.94 8.47
CA ASN A 128 -1.72 20.87 9.37
C ASN A 128 -2.47 19.53 9.40
N TYR A 129 -1.84 18.40 9.04
CA TYR A 129 -2.55 17.12 8.84
C TYR A 129 -3.71 17.20 7.83
N GLU A 130 -3.64 18.13 6.88
CA GLU A 130 -4.71 18.34 5.88
C GLU A 130 -4.18 18.36 4.45
N SER A 131 -2.86 18.50 4.26
CA SER A 131 -2.24 18.50 2.94
C SER A 131 -0.82 17.93 2.93
N LEU A 132 -0.50 17.26 1.82
CA LEU A 132 0.80 16.68 1.50
C LEU A 132 1.23 17.19 0.12
N LEU A 133 2.49 17.60 0.00
CA LEU A 133 3.14 17.90 -1.28
C LEU A 133 4.21 16.82 -1.53
N LEU A 134 3.96 15.96 -2.50
CA LEU A 134 4.73 14.74 -2.74
C LEU A 134 5.43 14.79 -4.10
N GLU A 135 6.48 14.00 -4.24
CA GLU A 135 7.15 13.77 -5.51
C GLU A 135 6.23 13.17 -6.57
N ASP A 136 6.25 13.75 -7.78
CA ASP A 136 5.58 13.16 -8.93
C ASP A 136 6.45 12.08 -9.57
N LEU A 137 6.26 10.84 -9.09
CA LEU A 137 6.98 9.67 -9.57
C LEU A 137 6.76 9.37 -11.06
N SER A 138 5.73 9.94 -11.70
CA SER A 138 5.53 9.78 -13.15
C SER A 138 6.64 10.45 -13.96
N VAL A 139 7.27 11.51 -13.44
CA VAL A 139 8.43 12.16 -14.07
C VAL A 139 9.65 11.26 -14.08
N LEU A 140 9.75 10.35 -13.10
CA LEU A 140 10.82 9.35 -13.02
C LEU A 140 10.55 8.08 -13.85
N GLY A 141 9.44 8.07 -14.60
CA GLY A 141 9.02 6.97 -15.47
C GLY A 141 8.26 5.85 -14.77
N TYR A 142 7.81 6.06 -13.52
CA TYR A 142 6.96 5.10 -12.84
C TYR A 142 5.50 5.24 -13.31
N LYS A 143 4.84 4.10 -13.52
CA LYS A 143 3.43 4.03 -13.93
C LYS A 143 2.71 2.92 -13.17
N MET A 144 1.42 3.10 -12.92
CA MET A 144 0.58 2.10 -12.27
C MET A 144 0.51 0.79 -13.09
N GLY A 145 0.43 -0.35 -12.41
CA GLY A 145 0.25 -1.65 -13.06
C GLY A 145 -1.13 -1.85 -13.69
N GLN A 146 -1.25 -2.86 -14.57
CA GLN A 146 -2.52 -3.22 -15.23
C GLN A 146 -3.48 -3.87 -14.21
N ARG A 147 -4.51 -3.15 -13.77
CA ARG A 147 -5.43 -3.64 -12.72
C ARG A 147 -6.44 -4.70 -13.18
N LYS A 148 -6.90 -4.66 -14.43
CA LYS A 148 -8.02 -5.51 -14.91
C LYS A 148 -7.63 -6.97 -15.12
N GLU A 149 -6.43 -7.21 -15.62
CA GLU A 149 -5.90 -8.56 -15.88
C GLU A 149 -5.20 -9.15 -14.65
N GLY A 150 -4.90 -8.31 -13.66
CA GLY A 150 -4.06 -8.64 -12.52
C GLY A 150 -2.58 -8.67 -12.89
N LEU A 151 -1.73 -8.68 -11.86
CA LEU A 151 -0.29 -8.67 -12.02
C LEU A 151 0.24 -10.05 -12.43
N ASP A 152 1.21 -10.06 -13.34
CA ASP A 152 1.98 -11.26 -13.70
C ASP A 152 2.98 -11.64 -12.60
N PHE A 153 3.65 -12.78 -12.79
CA PHE A 153 4.57 -13.30 -11.79
C PHE A 153 5.80 -12.40 -11.57
N LYS A 154 6.30 -11.70 -12.61
CA LYS A 154 7.46 -10.80 -12.49
C LYS A 154 7.12 -9.58 -11.63
N HIS A 155 5.96 -8.98 -11.86
CA HIS A 155 5.46 -7.87 -11.04
C HIS A 155 5.24 -8.30 -9.59
N CYS A 156 4.52 -9.41 -9.38
CA CYS A 156 4.28 -9.93 -8.03
C CYS A 156 5.59 -10.26 -7.29
N SER A 157 6.57 -10.85 -7.98
CA SER A 157 7.88 -11.15 -7.40
C SER A 157 8.63 -9.87 -6.97
N LEU A 158 8.52 -8.79 -7.75
CA LEU A 158 9.12 -7.50 -7.39
C LEU A 158 8.44 -6.91 -6.15
N VAL A 159 7.10 -6.99 -6.07
CA VAL A 159 6.35 -6.54 -4.89
C VAL A 159 6.72 -7.36 -3.65
N MET A 160 6.79 -8.68 -3.74
CA MET A 160 7.19 -9.54 -2.62
C MET A 160 8.60 -9.21 -2.11
N ARG A 161 9.56 -8.98 -3.01
CA ARG A 161 10.90 -8.53 -2.63
C ARG A 161 10.87 -7.17 -1.92
N ALA A 162 10.13 -6.21 -2.47
CA ALA A 162 10.03 -4.87 -1.89
C ALA A 162 9.33 -4.87 -0.52
N LEU A 163 8.24 -5.63 -0.35
CA LEU A 163 7.57 -5.82 0.94
C LEU A 163 8.51 -6.46 1.97
N GLY A 164 9.25 -7.51 1.59
CA GLY A 164 10.21 -8.15 2.50
C GLY A 164 11.27 -7.16 3.02
N LYS A 165 11.78 -6.29 2.15
CA LYS A 165 12.73 -5.25 2.54
C LYS A 165 12.09 -4.12 3.34
N TYR A 166 10.91 -3.63 2.94
CA TYR A 166 10.14 -2.62 3.67
C TYR A 166 9.84 -3.08 5.11
N HIS A 167 9.37 -4.31 5.27
CA HIS A 167 9.13 -4.93 6.57
C HIS A 167 10.40 -5.08 7.39
N ALA A 168 11.52 -5.54 6.79
CA ALA A 168 12.80 -5.60 7.49
C ALA A 168 13.23 -4.21 8.01
N LEU A 169 13.17 -3.17 7.18
CA LEU A 169 13.50 -1.81 7.59
C LEU A 169 12.63 -1.32 8.74
N SER A 170 11.32 -1.62 8.73
CA SER A 170 10.42 -1.25 9.83
C SER A 170 10.77 -1.93 11.16
N VAL A 171 11.27 -3.16 11.10
CA VAL A 171 11.71 -3.91 12.29
C VAL A 171 12.98 -3.30 12.86
N ILE A 172 13.95 -2.95 12.01
CA ILE A 172 15.18 -2.26 12.42
C ILE A 172 14.86 -0.89 13.03
N HIS A 173 13.95 -0.13 12.42
CA HIS A 173 13.50 1.16 12.93
C HIS A 173 12.85 1.03 14.33
N ARG A 174 12.06 -0.03 14.55
CA ARG A 174 11.49 -0.35 15.86
C ARG A 174 12.57 -0.74 16.88
N GLU A 175 13.51 -1.59 16.50
CA GLU A 175 14.59 -2.06 17.37
C GLU A 175 15.43 -0.89 17.92
N ARG A 176 15.68 0.12 17.09
CA ARG A 176 16.40 1.34 17.47
C ARG A 176 15.61 2.28 18.41
N GLY A 177 14.33 1.99 18.64
CA GLY A 177 13.48 2.75 19.57
C GLY A 177 12.82 4.00 18.97
N ASP A 178 13.00 4.24 17.67
CA ASP A 178 12.54 5.47 17.01
C ASP A 178 11.11 5.37 16.47
N LEU A 179 10.56 4.15 16.31
CA LEU A 179 9.20 3.94 15.81
C LEU A 179 8.15 4.06 16.93
N ILE A 180 7.31 5.09 16.86
CA ILE A 180 6.19 5.32 17.79
C ILE A 180 4.99 4.42 17.41
N ILE A 181 4.96 3.20 17.92
CA ILE A 181 3.92 2.18 17.60
C ILE A 181 2.50 2.66 17.92
N SER A 182 2.32 3.52 18.93
CA SER A 182 0.99 3.99 19.33
C SER A 182 0.24 4.71 18.20
N ASP A 183 0.97 5.41 17.31
CA ASP A 183 0.38 6.07 16.13
C ASP A 183 -0.09 5.07 15.05
N PHE A 184 0.32 3.79 15.14
CA PHE A 184 0.01 2.72 14.17
C PHE A 184 -0.63 1.48 14.81
N SER A 185 -1.15 1.63 16.03
CA SER A 185 -1.59 0.51 16.88
C SER A 185 -2.98 -0.03 16.55
N LYS A 186 -3.75 0.66 15.70
CA LYS A 186 -5.12 0.28 15.33
C LYS A 186 -5.28 0.17 13.83
N ASN A 187 -5.97 -0.88 13.39
CA ASN A 187 -6.30 -1.05 11.99
C ASN A 187 -7.44 -0.10 11.59
N PHE A 188 -7.47 0.34 10.32
CA PHE A 188 -8.56 1.17 9.80
C PHE A 188 -9.95 0.53 9.99
N LEU A 189 -10.04 -0.80 9.84
CA LEU A 189 -11.30 -1.53 10.08
C LEU A 189 -11.74 -1.45 11.55
N GLU A 190 -10.78 -1.52 12.49
CA GLU A 190 -11.05 -1.44 13.93
C GLU A 190 -11.57 -0.04 14.31
N THR A 191 -10.99 1.01 13.73
CA THR A 191 -11.41 2.40 14.03
C THR A 191 -12.70 2.82 13.34
N ASN A 192 -13.16 2.08 12.33
CA ASN A 192 -14.34 2.39 11.51
C ASN A 192 -15.33 1.21 11.44
N ILE A 193 -15.47 0.45 12.53
CA ILE A 193 -16.16 -0.85 12.56
C ILE A 193 -17.57 -0.83 11.97
N GLU A 194 -18.40 0.18 12.31
CA GLU A 194 -19.80 0.24 11.85
C GLU A 194 -19.91 0.37 10.32
N MET A 195 -19.08 1.22 9.72
CA MET A 195 -19.02 1.40 8.27
C MET A 195 -18.51 0.14 7.59
N MET A 196 -17.43 -0.44 8.14
CA MET A 196 -16.76 -1.58 7.54
C MET A 196 -17.56 -2.87 7.69
N GLU A 197 -18.30 -3.04 8.78
CA GLU A 197 -19.26 -4.13 8.97
C GLU A 197 -20.32 -4.12 7.87
N LYS A 198 -20.98 -2.98 7.65
CA LYS A 198 -21.97 -2.84 6.57
C LYS A 198 -21.35 -3.17 5.21
N PHE A 199 -20.17 -2.62 4.92
CA PHE A 199 -19.50 -2.82 3.64
C PHE A 199 -19.11 -4.29 3.39
N TYR A 200 -18.56 -4.97 4.39
CA TYR A 200 -18.20 -6.38 4.30
C TYR A 200 -19.45 -7.25 4.16
N LEU A 201 -20.43 -7.11 5.05
CA LEU A 201 -21.65 -7.94 5.02
C LEU A 201 -22.41 -7.78 3.69
N MET A 202 -22.48 -6.56 3.15
CA MET A 202 -23.02 -6.30 1.82
C MET A 202 -22.29 -7.09 0.73
N SER A 203 -20.96 -7.00 0.72
CA SER A 203 -20.13 -7.64 -0.32
C SER A 203 -20.24 -9.16 -0.27
N PHE A 204 -20.28 -9.73 0.94
CA PHE A 204 -20.47 -11.16 1.13
C PHE A 204 -21.87 -11.61 0.69
N GLU A 205 -22.92 -10.87 1.05
CA GLU A 205 -24.29 -11.22 0.67
C GLU A 205 -24.49 -11.21 -0.85
N GLU A 206 -23.93 -10.22 -1.56
CA GLU A 206 -23.94 -10.17 -3.03
C GLU A 206 -23.21 -11.36 -3.66
N LEU A 207 -22.07 -11.77 -3.11
CA LEU A 207 -21.36 -12.98 -3.57
C LEU A 207 -22.17 -14.24 -3.29
N ILE A 208 -22.74 -14.38 -2.09
CA ILE A 208 -23.54 -15.54 -1.69
C ILE A 208 -24.76 -15.68 -2.60
N GLN A 209 -25.51 -14.59 -2.84
CA GLN A 209 -26.64 -14.60 -3.77
C GLN A 209 -26.22 -14.98 -5.18
N SER A 210 -25.09 -14.44 -5.66
CA SER A 210 -24.51 -14.80 -6.96
C SER A 210 -24.21 -16.31 -7.03
N ILE A 211 -23.60 -16.89 -5.99
CA ILE A 211 -23.31 -18.33 -5.90
C ILE A 211 -24.61 -19.15 -5.91
N GLU A 212 -25.57 -18.80 -5.06
CA GLU A 212 -26.81 -19.57 -4.87
C GLU A 212 -27.71 -19.56 -6.12
N THR A 213 -27.69 -18.47 -6.90
CA THR A 213 -28.62 -18.25 -8.02
C THR A 213 -28.00 -18.35 -9.42
N LYS A 214 -26.71 -18.06 -9.59
CA LYS A 214 -26.06 -17.92 -10.91
C LYS A 214 -24.87 -18.85 -11.15
N TRP A 215 -24.32 -19.48 -10.11
CA TRP A 215 -23.16 -20.39 -10.26
C TRP A 215 -23.62 -21.84 -10.40
N ASP A 216 -22.71 -22.70 -10.87
CA ASP A 216 -22.97 -24.13 -11.08
C ASP A 216 -23.29 -24.83 -9.75
N GLU A 217 -24.07 -25.91 -9.80
CA GLU A 217 -24.62 -26.60 -8.60
C GLU A 217 -23.53 -27.00 -7.58
N GLU A 218 -22.35 -27.42 -8.05
CA GLU A 218 -21.21 -27.78 -7.21
C GLU A 218 -20.72 -26.63 -6.31
N TRP A 219 -20.99 -25.36 -6.69
CA TRP A 219 -20.54 -24.19 -5.94
C TRP A 219 -21.50 -23.76 -4.84
N LYS A 220 -22.75 -24.22 -4.85
CA LYS A 220 -23.77 -23.78 -3.90
C LYS A 220 -23.45 -24.13 -2.45
N VAL A 221 -22.64 -25.16 -2.22
CA VAL A 221 -22.14 -25.50 -0.88
C VAL A 221 -21.31 -24.36 -0.27
N TYR A 222 -20.55 -23.62 -1.08
CA TYR A 222 -19.74 -22.50 -0.62
C TYR A 222 -20.60 -21.29 -0.23
N GLY A 223 -21.79 -21.11 -0.82
CA GLY A 223 -22.72 -20.06 -0.40
C GLY A 223 -23.13 -20.24 1.08
N LYS A 224 -23.43 -21.48 1.48
CA LYS A 224 -23.74 -21.83 2.88
C LYS A 224 -22.54 -21.64 3.80
N ALA A 225 -21.35 -22.09 3.37
CA ALA A 225 -20.13 -21.93 4.15
C ALA A 225 -19.77 -20.46 4.37
N LEU A 226 -19.87 -19.63 3.33
CA LEU A 226 -19.64 -18.18 3.42
C LEU A 226 -20.67 -17.50 4.32
N ARG A 227 -21.94 -17.92 4.29
CA ARG A 227 -22.97 -17.41 5.21
C ARG A 227 -22.60 -17.67 6.66
N LYS A 228 -22.09 -18.87 6.99
CA LYS A 228 -21.58 -19.18 8.33
C LYS A 228 -20.38 -18.30 8.73
N VAL A 229 -19.48 -17.98 7.79
CA VAL A 229 -18.39 -17.02 8.04
C VAL A 229 -18.96 -15.65 8.42
N THR A 230 -19.98 -15.15 7.71
CA THR A 230 -20.55 -13.82 7.97
C THR A 230 -21.16 -13.66 9.37
N GLU A 231 -21.64 -14.73 10.00
CA GLU A 231 -22.20 -14.71 11.37
C GLU A 231 -21.18 -14.25 12.43
N THR A 232 -19.90 -14.39 12.13
CA THR A 232 -18.79 -14.19 13.08
C THR A 232 -17.71 -13.24 12.56
N LEU A 233 -17.78 -12.88 11.28
CA LEU A 233 -16.76 -12.17 10.51
C LEU A 233 -16.17 -10.96 11.23
N ILE A 234 -17.02 -10.01 11.65
CA ILE A 234 -16.53 -8.74 12.24
C ILE A 234 -15.90 -8.97 13.60
N ARG A 235 -16.52 -9.78 14.45
CA ARG A 235 -15.97 -10.12 15.76
C ARG A 235 -14.62 -10.80 15.63
N ASP A 236 -14.50 -11.75 14.70
CA ASP A 236 -13.27 -12.52 14.51
C ASP A 236 -12.17 -11.67 13.84
N LEU A 237 -12.52 -10.76 12.91
CA LEU A 237 -11.59 -9.76 12.36
C LEU A 237 -11.04 -8.84 13.46
N VAL A 238 -11.93 -8.25 14.28
CA VAL A 238 -11.55 -7.36 15.39
C VAL A 238 -10.65 -8.07 16.38
N LYS A 239 -10.99 -9.31 16.74
CA LYS A 239 -10.14 -10.16 17.59
C LYS A 239 -8.76 -10.36 16.98
N ASN A 240 -8.68 -10.62 15.68
CA ASN A 240 -7.40 -10.87 15.00
C ASN A 240 -6.54 -9.60 14.87
N PHE A 241 -7.12 -8.39 14.90
CA PHE A 241 -6.33 -7.14 14.97
C PHE A 241 -5.61 -6.94 16.30
N ALA A 242 -5.81 -7.78 17.32
CA ALA A 242 -4.97 -7.70 18.51
C ALA A 242 -3.48 -7.91 18.14
N ILE A 243 -2.62 -7.03 18.62
CA ILE A 243 -1.17 -7.14 18.44
C ILE A 243 -0.66 -8.23 19.40
N GLU A 244 0.01 -9.24 18.87
CA GLU A 244 0.66 -10.29 19.67
C GLU A 244 2.12 -9.89 19.86
N HIS A 245 2.43 -9.23 20.98
CA HIS A 245 3.74 -8.60 21.20
C HIS A 245 4.91 -9.59 21.26
N ASP A 246 4.64 -10.87 21.51
CA ASP A 246 5.58 -11.99 21.52
C ASP A 246 5.83 -12.61 20.14
N LYS A 247 5.12 -12.14 19.10
CA LYS A 247 5.25 -12.60 17.72
C LYS A 247 6.03 -11.62 16.85
N PHE A 248 6.47 -12.09 15.69
CA PHE A 248 7.12 -11.25 14.69
C PHE A 248 6.13 -10.26 14.07
N ASN A 249 6.31 -8.98 14.35
CA ASN A 249 5.46 -7.88 13.89
C ASN A 249 6.28 -6.83 13.15
N VAL A 250 5.66 -6.24 12.13
CA VAL A 250 6.24 -5.26 11.22
C VAL A 250 5.30 -4.06 11.14
N LEU A 251 5.78 -2.93 10.61
CA LEU A 251 4.87 -1.89 10.16
C LEU A 251 4.39 -2.25 8.75
N ASN A 252 3.14 -2.71 8.64
CA ASN A 252 2.53 -2.99 7.34
C ASN A 252 2.27 -1.68 6.60
N HIS A 253 2.31 -1.71 5.28
CA HIS A 253 1.76 -0.67 4.40
C HIS A 253 0.24 -0.53 4.62
N GLY A 254 -0.44 -1.65 4.85
CA GLY A 254 -1.85 -1.75 5.22
C GLY A 254 -2.84 -1.60 4.06
N ASP A 255 -2.41 -0.98 2.97
CA ASP A 255 -3.16 -0.88 1.69
C ASP A 255 -2.28 -1.27 0.49
N CYS A 256 -1.58 -2.40 0.55
CA CYS A 256 -0.66 -2.83 -0.52
C CYS A 256 -1.40 -3.62 -1.62
N TRP A 257 -1.96 -2.91 -2.59
CA TRP A 257 -2.61 -3.47 -3.78
C TRP A 257 -2.09 -2.78 -5.05
N VAL A 258 -2.42 -3.32 -6.23
CA VAL A 258 -1.89 -2.87 -7.53
C VAL A 258 -2.03 -1.36 -7.78
N ASN A 259 -3.06 -0.69 -7.24
CA ASN A 259 -3.24 0.75 -7.43
C ASN A 259 -2.26 1.59 -6.59
N ASN A 260 -1.71 1.03 -5.52
CA ASN A 260 -0.75 1.68 -4.64
C ASN A 260 0.70 1.24 -4.91
N VAL A 261 0.93 0.61 -6.06
CA VAL A 261 2.26 0.24 -6.54
C VAL A 261 2.49 0.82 -7.94
N LEU A 262 3.47 1.71 -8.06
CA LEU A 262 3.94 2.21 -9.33
C LEU A 262 5.18 1.43 -9.77
N PHE A 263 5.21 0.97 -11.02
CA PHE A 263 6.28 0.18 -11.60
C PHE A 263 7.06 1.00 -12.62
N LYS A 264 8.36 0.72 -12.72
CA LYS A 264 9.24 1.20 -13.78
C LYS A 264 9.71 0.02 -14.62
N TYR A 265 9.87 0.25 -15.92
CA TYR A 265 10.07 -0.81 -16.91
C TYR A 265 11.35 -0.57 -17.70
N ASP A 266 11.99 -1.65 -18.13
CA ASP A 266 13.08 -1.60 -19.11
C ASP A 266 12.54 -1.48 -20.55
N PHE A 267 13.45 -1.50 -21.53
CA PHE A 267 13.11 -1.42 -22.96
C PHE A 267 12.36 -2.64 -23.49
N GLU A 268 12.40 -3.77 -22.79
CA GLU A 268 11.65 -4.99 -23.11
C GLU A 268 10.30 -5.05 -22.38
N ASN A 269 9.92 -3.97 -21.69
CA ASN A 269 8.71 -3.86 -20.89
C ASN A 269 8.65 -4.86 -19.72
N ASN A 270 9.80 -5.27 -19.18
CA ASN A 270 9.87 -5.99 -17.90
C ASN A 270 9.85 -4.99 -16.72
N PRO A 271 9.16 -5.30 -15.61
CA PRO A 271 9.23 -4.48 -14.41
C PRO A 271 10.61 -4.62 -13.75
N VAL A 272 11.32 -3.51 -13.58
CA VAL A 272 12.69 -3.47 -13.02
C VAL A 272 12.79 -2.73 -11.69
N SER A 273 11.83 -1.85 -11.39
CA SER A 273 11.76 -1.14 -10.11
C SER A 273 10.32 -0.82 -9.75
N LEU A 274 10.06 -0.53 -8.48
CA LEU A 274 8.75 -0.09 -8.01
C LEU A 274 8.84 0.98 -6.92
N ARG A 275 7.71 1.66 -6.71
CA ARG A 275 7.44 2.56 -5.58
C ARG A 275 6.06 2.26 -5.02
N PHE A 276 6.00 2.09 -3.70
CA PHE A 276 4.78 2.14 -2.92
C PHE A 276 4.33 3.60 -2.78
N ILE A 277 3.01 3.80 -2.82
CA ILE A 277 2.35 5.09 -2.57
C ILE A 277 1.14 4.85 -1.65
N ASP A 278 0.63 5.93 -1.07
CA ASP A 278 -0.58 5.91 -0.22
C ASP A 278 -0.45 5.03 1.04
N PHE A 279 0.30 5.55 2.03
CA PHE A 279 0.59 4.86 3.29
C PHE A 279 -0.49 5.10 4.37
N GLN A 280 -1.70 5.51 3.98
CA GLN A 280 -2.77 5.94 4.89
C GLN A 280 -3.32 4.84 5.81
N MET A 281 -3.14 3.56 5.46
CA MET A 281 -3.60 2.42 6.25
C MET A 281 -2.47 1.73 7.02
N SER A 282 -1.29 2.34 7.11
CA SER A 282 -0.12 1.73 7.77
C SER A 282 -0.44 1.31 9.20
N TYR A 283 -0.07 0.08 9.54
CA TYR A 283 -0.56 -0.59 10.75
C TYR A 283 0.45 -1.60 11.28
N TYR A 284 0.74 -1.54 12.58
CA TYR A 284 1.73 -2.39 13.23
C TYR A 284 1.14 -3.73 13.68
N ASN A 285 1.48 -4.83 12.99
CA ASN A 285 1.09 -6.20 13.34
C ASN A 285 1.92 -7.20 12.53
N THR A 286 1.55 -8.49 12.51
CA THR A 286 2.15 -9.51 11.65
C THR A 286 2.21 -9.05 10.19
N PRO A 287 3.26 -9.42 9.43
CA PRO A 287 3.33 -9.17 7.98
C PRO A 287 2.22 -9.88 7.19
N GLY A 288 1.49 -10.81 7.83
CA GLY A 288 0.39 -11.52 7.22
C GLY A 288 -0.70 -10.61 6.65
N TYR A 289 -0.88 -9.39 7.19
CA TYR A 289 -1.88 -8.45 6.69
C TYR A 289 -1.57 -7.93 5.29
N ASP A 290 -0.37 -7.39 5.05
CA ASP A 290 0.03 -6.96 3.70
C ASP A 290 0.08 -8.14 2.71
N LEU A 291 0.57 -9.29 3.16
CA LEU A 291 0.67 -10.49 2.30
C LEU A 291 -0.72 -10.99 1.90
N GLN A 292 -1.64 -11.14 2.85
CA GLN A 292 -3.01 -11.58 2.56
C GLN A 292 -3.75 -10.54 1.70
N TYR A 293 -3.54 -9.25 1.95
CA TYR A 293 -4.15 -8.19 1.16
C TYR A 293 -3.67 -8.24 -0.29
N PHE A 294 -2.36 -8.20 -0.52
CA PHE A 294 -1.80 -8.19 -1.86
C PHE A 294 -2.13 -9.49 -2.61
N LEU A 295 -1.83 -10.66 -2.03
CA LEU A 295 -1.96 -11.96 -2.71
C LEU A 295 -3.41 -12.32 -3.07
N ASN A 296 -4.38 -11.71 -2.40
CA ASN A 296 -5.80 -11.94 -2.68
C ASN A 296 -6.46 -10.84 -3.53
N THR A 297 -5.82 -9.69 -3.75
CA THR A 297 -6.41 -8.59 -4.54
C THR A 297 -5.71 -8.36 -5.88
N SER A 298 -4.40 -8.55 -5.96
CA SER A 298 -3.59 -7.99 -7.06
C SER A 298 -3.08 -8.98 -8.12
N PRO A 299 -2.67 -10.22 -7.78
CA PRO A 299 -2.19 -11.16 -8.77
C PRO A 299 -3.28 -11.61 -9.76
N SER A 300 -2.87 -11.90 -10.98
CA SER A 300 -3.71 -12.57 -11.99
C SER A 300 -4.13 -13.98 -11.52
N ALA A 301 -5.17 -14.52 -12.15
CA ALA A 301 -5.69 -15.86 -11.85
C ALA A 301 -4.62 -16.96 -11.95
N GLU A 302 -3.70 -16.86 -12.91
CA GLU A 302 -2.59 -17.81 -13.07
C GLU A 302 -1.61 -17.72 -11.90
N VAL A 303 -1.22 -16.51 -11.53
CA VAL A 303 -0.22 -16.27 -10.47
C VAL A 303 -0.74 -16.66 -9.10
N ARG A 304 -2.06 -16.59 -8.86
CA ARG A 304 -2.69 -17.05 -7.59
C ARG A 304 -2.43 -18.53 -7.30
N ARG A 305 -2.22 -19.36 -8.33
CA ARG A 305 -1.83 -20.77 -8.14
C ARG A 305 -0.37 -20.95 -7.70
N ARG A 306 0.44 -19.90 -7.82
CA ARG A 306 1.87 -19.85 -7.47
C ARG A 306 2.15 -19.03 -6.21
N LYS A 307 1.13 -18.82 -5.36
CA LYS A 307 1.26 -18.03 -4.11
C LYS A 307 2.41 -18.49 -3.22
N ASN A 308 2.65 -19.79 -3.10
CA ASN A 308 3.72 -20.32 -2.24
C ASN A 308 5.11 -19.91 -2.74
N GLU A 309 5.32 -19.84 -4.07
CA GLU A 309 6.57 -19.34 -4.63
C GLU A 309 6.77 -17.85 -4.31
N LEU A 310 5.68 -17.05 -4.39
CA LEU A 310 5.71 -15.63 -4.02
C LEU A 310 6.01 -15.43 -2.53
N LEU A 311 5.43 -16.25 -1.66
CA LEU A 311 5.69 -16.23 -0.22
C LEU A 311 7.15 -16.57 0.10
N GLN A 312 7.74 -17.53 -0.63
CA GLN A 312 9.16 -17.83 -0.50
C GLN A 312 10.04 -16.63 -0.91
N ILE A 313 9.71 -15.96 -2.02
CA ILE A 313 10.43 -14.76 -2.48
C ILE A 313 10.35 -13.63 -1.44
N TYR A 314 9.19 -13.44 -0.82
CA TYR A 314 9.02 -12.49 0.27
C TYR A 314 9.91 -12.86 1.47
N TYR A 315 9.84 -14.13 1.92
CA TYR A 315 10.60 -14.63 3.06
C TYR A 315 12.11 -14.46 2.86
N ASP A 316 12.62 -14.88 1.70
CA ASP A 316 14.04 -14.76 1.37
C ASP A 316 14.50 -13.30 1.40
N SER A 317 13.67 -12.38 0.88
CA SER A 317 13.95 -10.95 0.93
C SER A 317 13.96 -10.41 2.36
N LEU A 318 12.96 -10.77 3.18
CA LEU A 318 12.87 -10.35 4.58
C LEU A 318 14.12 -10.79 5.36
N ILE A 319 14.46 -12.08 5.31
CA ILE A 319 15.60 -12.63 6.05
C ILE A 319 16.92 -12.05 5.57
N THR A 320 17.10 -11.89 4.25
CA THR A 320 18.30 -11.28 3.69
C THR A 320 18.49 -9.87 4.22
N ASN A 321 17.42 -9.07 4.27
CA ASN A 321 17.51 -7.69 4.74
C ASN A 321 17.67 -7.59 6.26
N LEU A 322 16.96 -8.39 7.06
CA LEU A 322 17.16 -8.43 8.51
C LEU A 322 18.63 -8.75 8.87
N ARG A 323 19.25 -9.71 8.17
CA ARG A 323 20.68 -10.02 8.33
C ARG A 323 21.58 -8.89 7.86
N CYS A 324 21.27 -8.27 6.71
CA CYS A 324 22.04 -7.16 6.14
C CYS A 324 22.12 -5.95 7.09
N PHE A 325 21.03 -5.67 7.80
CA PHE A 325 20.95 -4.58 8.77
C PHE A 325 21.25 -5.02 10.21
N GLU A 326 21.79 -6.24 10.38
CA GLU A 326 22.31 -6.74 11.66
C GLU A 326 21.25 -6.76 12.78
N TYR A 327 20.02 -7.17 12.44
CA TYR A 327 18.94 -7.34 13.42
C TYR A 327 19.38 -8.22 14.59
N GLU A 328 19.22 -7.74 15.82
CA GLU A 328 19.68 -8.43 17.04
C GLU A 328 18.63 -9.42 17.58
N GLY A 329 17.37 -9.25 17.19
CA GLY A 329 16.28 -10.15 17.58
C GLY A 329 16.27 -11.50 16.84
N GLU A 330 15.34 -12.37 17.24
CA GLU A 330 15.17 -13.68 16.62
C GLU A 330 14.61 -13.54 15.19
N LEU A 331 15.31 -14.15 14.22
CA LEU A 331 14.84 -14.17 12.83
C LEU A 331 13.60 -15.05 12.71
N PRO A 332 12.51 -14.57 12.06
CA PRO A 332 11.31 -15.37 11.90
C PRO A 332 11.59 -16.59 11.02
N SER A 333 11.01 -17.72 11.39
CA SER A 333 10.93 -18.89 10.53
C SER A 333 9.82 -18.72 9.48
N MET A 334 9.82 -19.56 8.44
CA MET A 334 8.69 -19.61 7.50
C MET A 334 7.38 -20.00 8.20
N GLU A 335 7.46 -20.77 9.29
CA GLU A 335 6.31 -21.14 10.11
C GLU A 335 5.71 -19.93 10.83
N ASP A 336 6.53 -19.02 11.36
CA ASP A 336 6.05 -17.77 11.96
C ASP A 336 5.31 -16.89 10.94
N ILE A 337 5.80 -16.84 9.70
CA ILE A 337 5.11 -16.14 8.61
C ILE A 337 3.78 -16.82 8.28
N ASN A 338 3.73 -18.15 8.24
CA ASN A 338 2.49 -18.90 7.98
C ASN A 338 1.45 -18.73 9.11
N GLN A 339 1.88 -18.66 10.36
CA GLN A 339 0.99 -18.33 11.49
C GLN A 339 0.40 -16.93 11.32
N GLY A 340 1.23 -15.96 10.93
CA GLY A 340 0.80 -14.60 10.58
C GLY A 340 -0.24 -14.56 9.45
N LEU A 341 0.00 -15.30 8.37
CA LEU A 341 -0.94 -15.45 7.26
C LEU A 341 -2.26 -16.06 7.72
N THR A 342 -2.22 -17.06 8.59
CA THR A 342 -3.42 -17.72 9.13
C THR A 342 -4.25 -16.75 9.97
N LYS A 343 -3.60 -15.98 10.85
CA LYS A 343 -4.25 -14.91 11.64
C LYS A 343 -4.93 -13.85 10.73
N ALA A 344 -4.24 -13.43 9.67
CA ALA A 344 -4.75 -12.43 8.73
C ALA A 344 -5.66 -13.01 7.63
N ALA A 345 -5.98 -14.31 7.66
CA ALA A 345 -6.70 -14.97 6.58
C ALA A 345 -8.08 -14.37 6.31
N LEU A 346 -8.89 -14.17 7.35
CA LEU A 346 -10.22 -13.55 7.22
C LEU A 346 -10.15 -12.15 6.61
N TYR A 347 -9.10 -11.40 6.92
CA TYR A 347 -8.85 -10.09 6.32
C TYR A 347 -8.56 -10.20 4.81
N GLY A 348 -7.75 -11.19 4.42
CA GLY A 348 -7.52 -11.51 3.00
C GLY A 348 -8.80 -11.91 2.26
N LEU A 349 -9.63 -12.77 2.85
CA LEU A 349 -10.92 -13.18 2.25
C LEU A 349 -11.83 -11.98 2.08
N GLY A 350 -12.04 -11.20 3.14
CA GLY A 350 -12.95 -10.07 3.08
C GLY A 350 -12.46 -8.98 2.13
N SER A 351 -11.15 -8.77 2.03
CA SER A 351 -10.56 -7.88 1.02
C SER A 351 -10.80 -8.40 -0.41
N ALA A 352 -10.66 -9.71 -0.65
CA ALA A 352 -10.96 -10.30 -1.95
C ALA A 352 -12.44 -10.11 -2.33
N VAL A 353 -13.35 -10.43 -1.41
CA VAL A 353 -14.79 -10.37 -1.63
C VAL A 353 -15.25 -8.94 -1.89
N SER A 354 -14.73 -7.97 -1.13
CA SER A 354 -15.20 -6.58 -1.13
C SER A 354 -14.48 -5.66 -2.13
N LEU A 355 -13.19 -5.88 -2.42
CA LEU A 355 -12.41 -4.96 -3.25
C LEU A 355 -12.25 -5.42 -4.71
N LEU A 356 -12.14 -6.72 -4.97
CA LEU A 356 -11.99 -7.22 -6.35
C LEU A 356 -13.11 -6.78 -7.30
N PRO A 357 -14.40 -6.77 -6.92
CA PRO A 357 -15.41 -6.34 -7.87
C PRO A 357 -15.32 -4.84 -8.16
N LEU A 358 -14.89 -4.00 -7.20
CA LEU A 358 -14.58 -2.59 -7.45
C LEU A 358 -13.40 -2.40 -8.41
N MET A 359 -12.40 -3.31 -8.38
CA MET A 359 -11.25 -3.27 -9.29
C MET A 359 -11.59 -3.62 -10.73
N LEU A 360 -12.50 -4.57 -10.91
CA LEU A 360 -12.91 -5.08 -12.22
C LEU A 360 -13.90 -4.16 -12.94
N LEU A 361 -14.50 -3.21 -12.21
CA LEU A 361 -15.31 -2.15 -12.80
C LEU A 361 -14.53 -1.27 -13.77
N ARG A 362 -15.23 -0.83 -14.82
CA ARG A 362 -14.75 0.29 -15.64
C ARG A 362 -14.74 1.54 -14.76
N LYS A 363 -13.80 2.47 -15.00
CA LYS A 363 -13.62 3.65 -14.13
C LYS A 363 -14.90 4.49 -14.02
N GLU A 364 -15.69 4.49 -15.08
CA GLU A 364 -16.94 5.26 -15.19
C GLU A 364 -18.09 4.65 -14.38
N ASP A 365 -18.00 3.36 -14.04
CA ASP A 365 -19.04 2.61 -13.34
C ASP A 365 -18.74 2.48 -11.83
N VAL A 366 -17.61 3.01 -11.36
CA VAL A 366 -17.26 3.03 -9.94
C VAL A 366 -18.21 3.97 -9.19
N PRO A 367 -18.87 3.52 -8.12
CA PRO A 367 -19.76 4.37 -7.32
C PRO A 367 -19.04 5.59 -6.75
N ASP A 368 -19.73 6.74 -6.70
CA ASP A 368 -19.18 7.94 -6.07
C ASP A 368 -19.14 7.77 -4.54
N MET A 369 -17.98 8.03 -3.92
CA MET A 369 -17.81 7.85 -2.48
C MET A 369 -18.75 8.73 -1.66
N GLU A 370 -19.09 9.93 -2.13
CA GLU A 370 -20.01 10.78 -1.40
C GLU A 370 -21.44 10.24 -1.46
N GLU A 371 -21.83 9.67 -2.59
CA GLU A 371 -23.11 8.96 -2.72
C GLU A 371 -23.16 7.74 -1.81
N MET A 372 -22.11 6.92 -1.79
CA MET A 372 -22.00 5.77 -0.89
C MET A 372 -22.11 6.17 0.58
N LEU A 373 -21.43 7.24 0.99
CA LEU A 373 -21.49 7.75 2.36
C LEU A 373 -22.89 8.27 2.71
N LYS A 374 -23.55 9.02 1.81
CA LYS A 374 -24.93 9.49 2.01
C LYS A 374 -25.89 8.32 2.15
N MET A 375 -25.81 7.32 1.28
CA MET A 375 -26.62 6.11 1.37
C MET A 375 -26.41 5.38 2.71
N SER A 376 -25.17 5.34 3.21
CA SER A 376 -24.87 4.70 4.50
C SER A 376 -25.41 5.44 5.72
N GLU A 377 -25.58 6.78 5.64
CA GLU A 377 -26.19 7.61 6.69
C GLU A 377 -27.72 7.55 6.64
N GLU A 378 -28.30 7.49 5.43
CA GLU A 378 -29.75 7.62 5.20
C GLU A 378 -30.50 6.27 5.22
N SER A 379 -29.82 5.15 4.97
CA SER A 379 -30.44 3.83 4.89
C SER A 379 -29.96 2.86 5.97
N THR A 380 -30.93 2.17 6.58
CA THR A 380 -30.70 0.97 7.41
C THR A 380 -30.58 -0.30 6.57
N GLU A 381 -31.00 -0.24 5.30
CA GLU A 381 -30.93 -1.35 4.36
C GLU A 381 -29.63 -1.30 3.56
N ILE A 382 -29.05 -2.48 3.33
CA ILE A 382 -27.86 -2.64 2.50
C ILE A 382 -28.25 -2.39 1.03
N PRO A 383 -27.72 -1.35 0.36
CA PRO A 383 -28.10 -1.06 -1.01
C PRO A 383 -27.56 -2.14 -1.97
N LYS A 384 -28.49 -2.81 -2.66
CA LYS A 384 -28.19 -3.92 -3.57
C LYS A 384 -27.61 -3.43 -4.90
N GLY A 385 -26.67 -4.18 -5.47
CA GLY A 385 -26.15 -3.94 -6.81
C GLY A 385 -25.11 -2.81 -6.95
N LEU A 386 -24.54 -2.29 -5.86
CA LEU A 386 -23.42 -1.32 -5.94
C LEU A 386 -22.12 -1.93 -6.45
N VAL A 387 -21.97 -3.25 -6.33
CA VAL A 387 -20.72 -3.96 -6.56
C VAL A 387 -21.02 -5.18 -7.44
N PRO A 388 -20.65 -5.18 -8.73
CA PRO A 388 -21.02 -6.28 -9.63
C PRO A 388 -20.18 -7.53 -9.35
N THR A 389 -20.79 -8.47 -8.62
CA THR A 389 -20.22 -9.77 -8.28
C THR A 389 -20.54 -10.85 -9.31
N ASP A 390 -21.11 -10.50 -10.46
CA ASP A 390 -21.60 -11.45 -11.47
C ASP A 390 -20.81 -11.46 -12.78
N THR A 391 -19.75 -10.64 -12.89
CA THR A 391 -18.85 -10.69 -14.04
C THR A 391 -18.09 -12.02 -14.09
N GLU A 392 -17.82 -12.51 -15.31
CA GLU A 392 -17.05 -13.74 -15.51
C GLU A 392 -15.64 -13.64 -14.92
N ALA A 393 -14.98 -12.49 -15.06
CA ALA A 393 -13.67 -12.22 -14.49
C ALA A 393 -13.65 -12.35 -12.96
N TYR A 394 -14.64 -11.73 -12.29
CA TYR A 394 -14.76 -11.82 -10.83
C TYR A 394 -15.05 -13.25 -10.39
N ARG A 395 -16.00 -13.92 -11.04
CA ARG A 395 -16.37 -15.32 -10.77
C ARG A 395 -15.15 -16.24 -10.85
N ASN A 396 -14.36 -16.12 -11.92
CA ASN A 396 -13.19 -16.97 -12.13
C ASN A 396 -12.13 -16.77 -11.04
N ILE A 397 -11.88 -15.52 -10.63
CA ILE A 397 -10.95 -15.23 -9.54
C ILE A 397 -11.49 -15.75 -8.20
N MET A 398 -12.77 -15.51 -7.90
CA MET A 398 -13.37 -15.94 -6.64
C MET A 398 -13.46 -17.46 -6.50
N LYS A 399 -13.68 -18.21 -7.59
CA LYS A 399 -13.58 -19.68 -7.57
C LYS A 399 -12.20 -20.14 -7.08
N ILE A 400 -11.11 -19.49 -7.52
CA ILE A 400 -9.73 -19.79 -7.07
C ILE A 400 -9.53 -19.41 -5.61
N VAL A 401 -10.00 -18.23 -5.19
CA VAL A 401 -9.87 -17.76 -3.80
C VAL A 401 -10.64 -18.67 -2.85
N ILE A 402 -11.90 -19.00 -3.14
CA ILE A 402 -12.73 -19.87 -2.30
C ILE A 402 -12.07 -21.24 -2.10
N LYS A 403 -11.52 -21.83 -3.16
CA LYS A 403 -10.80 -23.12 -3.09
C LYS A 403 -9.53 -23.05 -2.24
N ASP A 404 -8.71 -22.01 -2.43
CA ASP A 404 -7.50 -21.81 -1.60
C ASP A 404 -7.86 -21.65 -0.11
N PHE A 405 -8.99 -21.02 0.20
CA PHE A 405 -9.47 -20.85 1.58
C PHE A 405 -10.07 -22.12 2.18
N GLU A 406 -10.72 -22.96 1.37
CA GLU A 406 -11.16 -24.30 1.75
C GLU A 406 -9.96 -25.22 2.05
N GLU A 407 -8.98 -25.28 1.14
CA GLU A 407 -7.78 -26.12 1.28
C GLU A 407 -6.95 -25.76 2.53
N ARG A 408 -6.98 -24.50 2.94
CA ARG A 408 -6.34 -23.99 4.16
C ARG A 408 -7.19 -24.15 5.43
N GLY A 409 -8.39 -24.72 5.33
CA GLY A 409 -9.29 -24.96 6.46
C GLY A 409 -9.95 -23.71 7.04
N ILE A 410 -9.86 -22.57 6.35
CA ILE A 410 -10.47 -21.31 6.78
C ILE A 410 -11.96 -21.31 6.45
N LEU A 411 -12.33 -21.88 5.30
CA LEU A 411 -13.71 -22.12 4.91
C LEU A 411 -14.05 -23.59 5.14
N GLN A 412 -14.99 -23.86 6.04
CA GLN A 412 -15.44 -25.21 6.38
C GLN A 412 -16.81 -25.47 5.75
N LEU A 413 -16.93 -26.55 4.96
CA LEU A 413 -18.16 -26.95 4.27
C LEU A 413 -19.21 -27.59 5.19
#